data_AF-A0AAJ5RG20-F1
#
_entry.id   AF-A0AAJ5RG20-F1
#
_cell.length_a   1.000
_cell.length_b   1.000
_cell.length_c   1.000
_cell.angle_alpha   90.00
_cell.angle_beta   90.00
_cell.angle_gamma   90.00
#
_symmetry.space_group_name_H-M   'P 1'
#
loop_
_entity.id
_entity.type
_entity.pdbx_description
1 polymer ?
#
loop_
_entity_poly.entity_id
_entity_poly.type
_entity_poly.pdbx_seq_one_letter_code
_entity_poly.pdbx_strand_id
1 'polypeptide(L)'
;MFLFDIDEDKSRQQADRLLKQYWRVKHIAGSASHLKSPICDHAPKSFSSDNTTEKRAVKTLEARQTLEYIDVALSKLTVINRELLKMQYLSAGKLTMAYICGELGITASSFKKHKKQALLEFSESYPSEGLLIFKKH
;
A
#
# COMPACT_ATOMS: atom_id res chain seq x y z
N MET A 1 -9.10 19.41 21.97
CA MET A 1 -9.05 17.96 21.66
C MET A 1 -10.11 17.70 20.60
N PHE A 2 -9.73 17.64 19.33
CA PHE A 2 -10.67 17.32 18.25
C PHE A 2 -10.92 15.81 18.30
N LEU A 3 -12.02 15.40 18.95
CA LEU A 3 -12.52 14.03 18.90
C LEU A 3 -13.24 13.84 17.56
N PHE A 4 -12.47 13.60 16.50
CA PHE A 4 -13.04 12.97 15.33
C PHE A 4 -13.50 11.57 15.76
N ASP A 5 -14.76 11.21 15.53
CA ASP A 5 -15.28 9.89 15.88
C ASP A 5 -14.76 8.85 14.87
N ILE A 6 -13.46 8.55 14.97
CA ILE A 6 -12.75 7.63 14.08
C ILE A 6 -13.04 6.20 14.53
N ASP A 7 -13.35 5.34 13.57
CA ASP A 7 -13.37 3.89 13.74
C ASP A 7 -11.93 3.36 13.57
N GLU A 8 -11.16 3.37 14.66
CA GLU A 8 -9.76 2.96 14.64
C GLU A 8 -9.59 1.51 14.20
N ASP A 9 -10.51 0.61 14.56
CA ASP A 9 -10.44 -0.81 14.18
C ASP A 9 -10.62 -0.97 12.66
N LYS A 10 -11.64 -0.32 12.08
CA LYS A 10 -11.83 -0.36 10.62
C LYS A 10 -10.68 0.33 9.89
N SER A 11 -10.18 1.45 10.39
CA SER A 11 -9.09 2.19 9.75
C SER A 11 -7.80 1.35 9.69
N ARG A 12 -7.44 0.74 10.83
CA ARG A 12 -6.31 -0.21 10.90
C ARG A 12 -6.51 -1.41 9.97
N GLN A 13 -7.74 -1.92 9.86
CA GLN A 13 -8.05 -3.04 8.97
C GLN A 13 -7.86 -2.68 7.49
N GLN A 14 -8.28 -1.48 7.07
CA GLN A 14 -8.07 -1.01 5.69
C GLN A 14 -6.59 -0.82 5.39
N ALA A 15 -5.83 -0.20 6.30
CA ALA A 15 -4.39 -0.07 6.18
C ALA A 15 -3.68 -1.44 6.05
N ASP A 16 -4.04 -2.41 6.91
CA ASP A 16 -3.47 -3.77 6.85
C ASP A 16 -3.80 -4.48 5.52
N ARG A 17 -5.02 -4.30 5.00
CA ARG A 17 -5.43 -4.86 3.70
C ARG A 17 -4.61 -4.27 2.54
N LEU A 18 -4.44 -2.94 2.52
CA LEU A 18 -3.65 -2.26 1.49
C LEU A 18 -2.19 -2.73 1.54
N LEU A 19 -1.56 -2.70 2.71
CA LEU A 19 -0.15 -3.07 2.87
C LEU A 19 0.11 -4.54 2.55
N LYS A 20 -0.83 -5.45 2.82
CA LYS A 20 -0.75 -6.86 2.36
C LYS A 20 -0.70 -7.01 0.84
N GLN A 21 -1.24 -6.04 0.11
CA GLN A 21 -1.25 -6.03 -1.35
C GLN A 21 -0.04 -5.30 -1.95
N TYR A 22 0.85 -4.72 -1.13
CA TYR A 22 1.99 -3.92 -1.57
C TYR A 22 2.77 -4.56 -2.73
N TRP A 23 3.19 -5.82 -2.59
CA TRP A 23 3.95 -6.51 -3.65
C TRP A 23 3.16 -6.66 -4.95
N ARG A 24 1.86 -6.95 -4.87
CA ARG A 24 1.00 -7.00 -6.05
C ARG A 24 0.94 -5.64 -6.75
N VAL A 25 0.74 -4.57 -5.98
CA VAL A 25 0.74 -3.19 -6.50
C VAL A 25 2.10 -2.86 -7.15
N LYS A 26 3.20 -3.20 -6.48
CA LYS A 26 4.57 -3.01 -6.98
C LYS A 26 4.83 -3.75 -8.29
N HIS A 27 4.38 -4.99 -8.41
CA HIS A 27 4.49 -5.77 -9.65
C HIS A 27 3.67 -5.15 -10.79
N ILE A 28 2.45 -4.68 -10.52
CA ILE A 28 1.60 -4.01 -11.52
C ILE A 28 2.28 -2.71 -12.00
N ALA A 29 2.76 -1.88 -11.07
CA ALA A 29 3.44 -0.63 -11.35
C ALA A 29 4.72 -0.82 -12.22
N GLY A 30 5.43 -1.93 -12.00
CA GLY A 30 6.62 -2.32 -12.76
C GLY A 30 6.33 -2.96 -14.12
N SER A 31 5.11 -3.44 -14.37
CA SER A 31 4.77 -4.20 -15.59
C SER A 31 4.71 -3.35 -16.87
N ALA A 32 4.69 -2.01 -16.76
CA ALA A 32 4.63 -1.12 -17.92
C ALA A 32 5.91 -1.08 -18.77
N SER A 33 7.06 -1.55 -18.27
CA SER A 33 8.28 -1.68 -19.08
C SER A 33 8.15 -2.69 -20.23
N HIS A 34 7.11 -3.54 -20.21
CA HIS A 34 6.80 -4.50 -21.28
C HIS A 34 5.77 -3.99 -22.30
N LEU A 35 5.26 -2.77 -22.14
CA LEU A 35 4.40 -2.12 -23.15
C LEU A 35 5.29 -1.64 -24.31
N LYS A 36 5.77 -2.56 -25.14
CA LYS A 36 6.24 -2.19 -26.48
C LYS A 36 5.04 -1.60 -27.23
N SER A 37 5.23 -0.42 -27.84
CA SER A 37 4.25 0.16 -28.75
C SER A 37 3.86 -0.87 -29.81
N PRO A 38 2.57 -1.04 -30.15
CA PRO A 38 2.19 -1.87 -31.27
C PRO A 38 2.92 -1.34 -32.51
N ILE A 39 3.64 -2.22 -33.22
CA ILE A 39 4.09 -1.90 -34.57
C ILE A 39 2.81 -1.74 -35.38
N CYS A 40 2.54 -0.52 -35.86
CA CYS A 40 1.41 -0.23 -36.72
C CYS A 40 1.64 -0.88 -38.09
N ASP A 41 1.44 -2.19 -38.18
CA ASP A 41 1.34 -2.88 -39.46
C ASP A 41 0.01 -2.48 -40.11
N HIS A 42 0.14 -1.85 -41.26
CA HIS A 42 -0.91 -1.20 -42.04
C HIS A 42 -1.89 -2.22 -42.64
N ALA A 43 -2.72 -2.85 -41.81
CA ALA A 43 -3.81 -3.73 -42.25
C ALA A 43 -5.08 -3.45 -41.43
N PRO A 44 -6.20 -3.03 -42.05
CA PRO A 44 -7.43 -2.80 -41.33
C PRO A 44 -8.08 -4.16 -41.08
N LYS A 45 -7.70 -4.79 -39.97
CA LYS A 45 -8.51 -5.85 -39.37
C LYS A 45 -9.18 -5.23 -38.16
N SER A 46 -10.50 -5.22 -38.16
CA SER A 46 -11.33 -4.77 -37.04
C SER A 46 -11.04 -5.64 -35.81
N PHE A 47 -10.06 -5.23 -35.01
CA PHE A 47 -9.75 -5.88 -33.75
C PHE A 47 -10.21 -4.98 -32.61
N SER A 48 -11.08 -5.51 -31.76
CA SER A 48 -11.56 -4.87 -30.53
C SER A 48 -10.48 -4.81 -29.43
N SER A 49 -9.22 -4.55 -29.79
CA SER A 49 -8.06 -4.56 -28.89
C SER A 49 -7.82 -3.23 -28.17
N ASP A 50 -8.41 -2.12 -28.63
CA ASP A 50 -8.15 -0.77 -28.09
C ASP A 50 -8.40 -0.65 -26.58
N ASN A 51 -9.47 -1.28 -26.08
CA ASN A 51 -9.85 -1.16 -24.68
C ASN A 51 -8.92 -1.90 -23.70
N THR A 52 -8.11 -2.86 -24.16
CA THR A 52 -7.30 -3.70 -23.26
C THR A 52 -5.97 -3.05 -22.88
N THR A 53 -5.34 -2.38 -23.85
CA THR A 53 -4.09 -1.64 -23.65
C THR A 53 -4.33 -0.40 -22.77
N GLU A 54 -5.39 0.36 -23.05
CA GLU A 54 -5.76 1.54 -22.26
C GLU A 54 -6.06 1.17 -20.80
N LYS A 55 -6.88 0.13 -20.56
CA LYS A 55 -7.17 -0.36 -19.20
C LYS A 55 -5.92 -0.81 -18.45
N ARG A 56 -4.92 -1.37 -19.14
CA ARG A 56 -3.65 -1.77 -18.52
C ARG A 56 -2.79 -0.55 -18.17
N ALA A 57 -2.76 0.46 -19.03
CA ALA A 57 -2.05 1.71 -18.77
C ALA A 57 -2.63 2.42 -17.54
N VAL A 58 -3.96 2.55 -17.45
CA VAL A 58 -4.65 3.14 -16.30
C VAL A 58 -4.30 2.41 -15.00
N LYS A 59 -4.43 1.07 -14.96
CA LYS A 59 -4.08 0.27 -13.77
C LYS A 59 -2.62 0.42 -13.35
N THR A 60 -1.71 0.58 -14.30
CA THR A 60 -0.29 0.79 -14.00
C THR A 60 -0.08 2.16 -13.37
N LEU A 61 -0.75 3.18 -13.89
CA LEU A 61 -0.71 4.54 -13.33
C LEU A 61 -1.28 4.57 -11.91
N GLU A 62 -2.46 3.99 -11.69
CA GLU A 62 -3.08 3.85 -10.36
C GLU A 62 -2.16 3.12 -9.37
N ALA A 63 -1.50 2.05 -9.82
CA ALA A 63 -0.56 1.30 -8.99
C ALA A 63 0.68 2.13 -8.60
N ARG A 64 1.22 2.93 -9.52
CA ARG A 64 2.34 3.84 -9.23
C ARG A 64 1.94 4.91 -8.22
N GLN A 65 0.78 5.54 -8.42
CA GLN A 65 0.24 6.52 -7.50
C GLN A 65 0.00 5.91 -6.10
N THR A 66 -0.49 4.67 -6.04
CA THR A 66 -0.68 3.94 -4.78
C THR A 66 0.67 3.73 -4.06
N LEU A 67 1.74 3.39 -4.78
CA LEU A 67 3.07 3.26 -4.17
C LEU A 67 3.59 4.59 -3.62
N GLU A 68 3.41 5.68 -4.38
CA GLU A 68 3.78 7.02 -3.91
C GLU A 68 3.02 7.40 -2.64
N TYR A 69 1.72 7.11 -2.57
CA TYR A 69 0.93 7.34 -1.35
C TYR A 69 1.39 6.50 -0.17
N ILE A 70 1.78 5.24 -0.40
CA ILE A 70 2.37 4.39 0.65
C ILE A 70 3.67 5.00 1.17
N ASP A 71 4.57 5.44 0.28
CA ASP A 71 5.85 6.04 0.66
C ASP A 71 5.66 7.36 1.42
N VAL A 72 4.76 8.23 0.95
CA VAL A 72 4.41 9.49 1.64
C VAL A 72 3.82 9.20 3.01
N ALA A 73 2.90 8.24 3.14
CA ALA A 73 2.33 7.88 4.43
C ALA A 73 3.40 7.36 5.39
N LEU A 74 4.24 6.41 4.95
CA LEU A 74 5.35 5.86 5.75
C LEU A 74 6.33 6.94 6.22
N SER A 75 6.59 7.96 5.39
CA SER A 75 7.52 9.06 5.73
C SER A 75 7.07 9.88 6.95
N LYS A 76 5.76 9.93 7.22
CA LYS A 76 5.16 10.69 8.32
C LYS A 76 5.08 9.92 9.64
N LEU A 77 5.31 8.60 9.62
CA LEU A 77 5.26 7.76 10.81
C LEU A 77 6.49 7.97 11.73
N THR A 78 6.31 7.64 13.01
CA THR A 78 7.45 7.53 13.94
C THR A 78 8.45 6.48 13.45
N VAL A 79 9.73 6.65 13.80
CA VAL A 79 10.83 5.81 13.29
C VAL A 79 10.56 4.32 13.52
N ILE A 80 10.16 3.93 14.73
CA ILE A 80 9.88 2.54 15.09
C ILE A 80 8.68 1.99 14.32
N ASN A 81 7.59 2.76 14.23
CA ASN A 81 6.37 2.33 13.55
C ASN A 81 6.59 2.18 12.04
N ARG A 82 7.31 3.13 11.42
CA ARG A 82 7.71 3.08 10.01
C ARG A 82 8.53 1.83 9.72
N GLU A 83 9.57 1.57 10.52
CA GLU A 83 10.44 0.44 10.28
C GLU A 83 9.71 -0.90 10.52
N LEU A 84 8.85 -0.98 11.53
CA LEU A 84 7.98 -2.13 11.76
C LEU A 84 7.12 -2.43 10.52
N LEU A 85 6.44 -1.43 9.94
CA LEU A 85 5.60 -1.65 8.74
C LEU A 85 6.45 -2.04 7.52
N LYS A 86 7.60 -1.40 7.31
CA LYS A 86 8.50 -1.75 6.20
C LYS A 86 8.96 -3.20 6.31
N MET A 87 9.46 -3.61 7.47
CA MET A 87 9.91 -4.97 7.71
C MET A 87 8.78 -6.00 7.55
N GLN A 88 7.57 -5.67 8.02
CA GLN A 88 6.43 -6.58 8.01
C GLN A 88 5.78 -6.76 6.63
N TYR A 89 5.72 -5.71 5.81
CA TYR A 89 4.93 -5.70 4.57
C TYR A 89 5.75 -5.48 3.29
N LEU A 90 6.83 -4.70 3.37
CA LEU A 90 7.62 -4.28 2.19
C LEU A 90 8.87 -5.14 1.96
N SER A 91 9.26 -5.96 2.94
CA SER A 91 10.34 -6.95 2.79
C SER A 91 10.04 -7.96 1.69
N ALA A 92 11.07 -8.35 0.93
CA ALA A 92 10.95 -9.36 -0.14
C ALA A 92 10.53 -10.74 0.39
N GLY A 93 10.85 -11.04 1.65
CA GLY A 93 10.39 -12.23 2.36
C GLY A 93 9.44 -11.89 3.52
N LYS A 94 8.61 -12.84 3.91
CA LYS A 94 7.80 -12.74 5.14
C LYS A 94 8.69 -12.93 6.35
N LEU A 95 9.14 -11.83 6.94
CA LEU A 95 9.90 -11.85 8.19
C LEU A 95 9.01 -12.33 9.34
N THR A 96 9.58 -13.13 10.23
CA THR A 96 8.87 -13.60 11.43
C THR A 96 8.79 -12.47 12.45
N MET A 97 7.76 -12.51 13.31
CA MET A 97 7.64 -11.55 14.42
C MET A 97 8.89 -11.57 15.30
N ALA A 98 9.47 -12.74 15.56
CA ALA A 98 10.68 -12.87 16.39
C ALA A 98 11.87 -12.12 15.78
N TYR A 99 12.07 -12.23 14.46
CA TYR A 99 13.11 -11.51 13.74
C TYR A 99 12.89 -10.00 13.81
N ILE A 100 11.69 -9.52 13.48
CA ILE A 100 11.37 -8.08 13.53
C ILE A 100 11.54 -7.52 14.95
N CYS A 101 11.10 -8.25 15.97
CA CYS A 101 11.31 -7.88 17.36
C CYS A 101 12.80 -7.75 17.71
N GLY A 102 13.63 -8.69 17.24
CA GLY A 102 15.08 -8.67 17.45
C GLY A 102 15.74 -7.45 16.83
N GLU A 103 15.43 -7.17 15.56
CA GLU A 103 15.98 -6.02 14.83
C GLU A 103 15.54 -4.67 15.43
N LEU A 104 14.29 -4.58 15.89
CA LEU A 104 13.76 -3.34 16.49
C LEU A 104 14.07 -3.20 17.99
N GLY A 105 14.65 -4.23 18.63
CA GLY A 105 14.91 -4.22 20.07
C GLY A 105 13.64 -4.16 20.93
N ILE A 106 12.52 -4.71 20.45
CA ILE A 106 11.22 -4.66 21.14
C ILE A 106 10.71 -6.05 21.51
N THR A 107 9.88 -6.13 22.56
CA THR A 107 9.22 -7.36 22.96
C THR A 107 8.03 -7.71 22.05
N ALA A 108 7.61 -8.97 22.03
CA ALA A 108 6.42 -9.39 21.28
C ALA A 108 5.12 -8.67 21.70
N SER A 109 4.99 -8.32 22.99
CA SER A 109 3.86 -7.52 23.48
C SER A 109 3.92 -6.08 22.95
N SER A 110 5.10 -5.49 22.94
CA SER A 110 5.34 -4.15 22.36
C SER A 110 5.13 -4.15 20.85
N PHE A 111 5.55 -5.19 20.14
CA PHE A 111 5.29 -5.36 18.71
C PHE A 111 3.81 -5.26 18.37
N LYS A 112 2.93 -5.94 19.11
CA LYS A 112 1.47 -5.88 18.86
C LYS A 112 0.92 -4.47 19.08
N LYS A 113 1.43 -3.75 20.09
CA LYS A 113 1.05 -2.35 20.37
C LYS A 113 1.53 -1.42 19.26
N HIS A 114 2.82 -1.46 18.93
CA HIS A 114 3.41 -0.68 17.84
C HIS A 114 2.74 -0.97 16.51
N LYS A 115 2.43 -2.24 16.19
CA LYS A 115 1.73 -2.57 14.96
C LYS A 115 0.34 -1.92 14.87
N LYS A 116 -0.44 -1.97 15.96
CA LYS A 116 -1.76 -1.32 16.01
C LYS A 116 -1.64 0.19 15.81
N GLN A 117 -0.70 0.81 16.53
CA GLN A 117 -0.44 2.24 16.44
C GLN A 117 0.05 2.65 15.04
N ALA A 118 1.01 1.91 14.48
CA ALA A 118 1.57 2.16 13.17
C ALA A 118 0.52 2.09 12.06
N LEU A 119 -0.39 1.11 12.11
CA LEU A 119 -1.48 1.01 11.13
C LEU A 119 -2.46 2.17 11.22
N LEU A 120 -2.70 2.70 12.43
CA LEU A 120 -3.56 3.87 12.62
C LEU A 120 -2.87 5.14 12.12
N GLU A 121 -1.63 5.41 12.54
CA GLU A 121 -0.82 6.53 12.04
C GLU A 121 -0.69 6.51 10.51
N PHE A 122 -0.54 5.31 9.94
CA PHE A 122 -0.51 5.12 8.50
C PHE A 122 -1.83 5.51 7.85
N SER A 123 -2.97 5.09 8.41
CA SER A 123 -4.29 5.46 7.89
C SER A 123 -4.56 6.97 7.95
N GLU A 124 -4.10 7.65 9.01
CA GLU A 124 -4.21 9.10 9.17
C GLU A 124 -3.28 9.87 8.22
N SER A 125 -2.11 9.30 7.93
CA SER A 125 -1.09 9.92 7.09
C SER A 125 -1.30 9.70 5.59
N TYR A 126 -2.18 8.76 5.22
CA TYR A 126 -2.41 8.34 3.85
C TYR A 126 -3.10 9.45 3.04
N PRO A 127 -2.49 9.93 1.93
CA PRO A 127 -2.99 11.11 1.21
C PRO A 127 -4.32 10.92 0.47
N SER A 128 -4.77 9.68 0.29
CA SER A 128 -6.00 9.35 -0.44
C SER A 128 -7.10 8.93 0.53
N GLU A 129 -8.34 9.12 0.10
CA GLU A 129 -9.51 8.66 0.85
C GLU A 129 -9.53 7.13 1.00
N GLY A 130 -10.25 6.65 2.00
CA GLY A 130 -10.62 5.23 2.14
C GLY A 130 -9.84 4.44 3.19
N LEU A 131 -8.75 4.97 3.75
CA LEU A 131 -8.06 4.33 4.88
C LEU A 131 -8.55 4.82 6.24
N LEU A 132 -8.80 6.11 6.40
CA LEU A 132 -9.35 6.66 7.63
C LEU A 132 -10.87 6.58 7.62
N ILE A 133 -11.45 5.78 8.51
CA ILE A 133 -12.89 5.52 8.58
C ILE A 133 -13.50 6.23 9.78
N PHE A 134 -14.56 6.98 9.56
CA PHE A 134 -15.34 7.61 10.62
C PHE A 134 -16.53 6.72 11.02
N LYS A 135 -16.88 6.73 12.30
CA LYS A 135 -18.08 6.05 12.80
C LYS A 135 -19.31 6.74 12.20
N LYS A 136 -20.28 5.93 11.81
CA LYS A 136 -21.61 6.43 11.43
C LYS A 136 -22.43 6.56 12.70
N HIS A 137 -22.92 7.76 12.97
CA HIS A 137 -23.97 8.00 13.96
C HIS A 137 -25.33 7.59 13.40
#